data_AF-A0A1K2IFU7-F1
#
_entry.id   AF-A0A1K2IFU7-F1
#
_cell.length_a   1.000
_cell.length_b   1.000
_cell.length_c   1.000
_cell.angle_alpha   90.00
_cell.angle_beta   90.00
_cell.angle_gamma   90.00
#
_symmetry.space_group_name_H-M   'P 1'
#
loop_
_entity.id
_entity.type
_entity.pdbx_description
1 polymer ?
#
loop_
_entity_poly.entity_id
_entity_poly.type
_entity_poly.pdbx_seq_one_letter_code
_entity_poly.pdbx_strand_id
1 'polypeptide(L)'
;MTTNNMNDDSIICPVQKLLKFLSGKLKPEIFRLSIKSPLRFNHLLRQIEGSNKQSLAIALKEFEEMNILEKIVIKRKPLHIEYHLTEKGKSLVPVFEQLEGVMMNKNF
;
A
#
# COMPACT_ATOMS: atom_id res chain seq x y z
N MET A 1 -5.57 45.77 -14.82
CA MET A 1 -4.27 45.27 -14.34
C MET A 1 -4.51 43.98 -13.58
N THR A 2 -3.64 43.02 -13.87
CA THR A 2 -3.73 41.57 -13.64
C THR A 2 -3.82 41.14 -12.17
N THR A 3 -4.65 40.13 -11.90
CA THR A 3 -4.26 39.02 -11.02
C THR A 3 -4.24 37.75 -11.85
N ASN A 4 -3.05 37.46 -12.39
CA ASN A 4 -2.77 36.22 -13.08
C ASN A 4 -2.72 35.13 -12.01
N ASN A 5 -3.76 34.31 -11.90
CA ASN A 5 -3.75 33.12 -11.05
C ASN A 5 -2.91 32.07 -11.79
N MET A 6 -1.58 32.22 -11.71
CA MET A 6 -0.64 31.24 -12.25
C MET A 6 -0.77 29.98 -11.41
N ASN A 7 -1.25 28.91 -12.07
CA ASN A 7 -1.29 27.55 -11.55
C ASN A 7 0.05 27.20 -10.89
N ASP A 8 0.08 27.11 -9.56
CA ASP A 8 1.12 26.36 -8.86
C ASP A 8 0.67 24.90 -8.86
N ASP A 9 0.72 24.27 -10.03
CA ASP A 9 0.88 22.83 -10.15
C ASP A 9 2.29 22.49 -9.65
N SER A 10 2.46 22.67 -8.33
CA SER A 10 3.65 22.25 -7.60
C SER A 10 3.97 20.83 -8.07
N ILE A 11 5.16 20.66 -8.64
CA ILE A 11 5.65 19.36 -9.10
C ILE A 11 5.64 18.45 -7.87
N ILE A 12 4.58 17.65 -7.70
CA ILE A 12 4.43 16.78 -6.54
C ILE A 12 5.56 15.77 -6.63
N CYS A 13 6.58 15.93 -5.78
CA CYS A 13 7.71 15.04 -5.69
C CYS A 13 7.20 13.59 -5.64
N PRO A 14 7.56 12.72 -6.61
CA PRO A 14 7.02 11.36 -6.67
C PRO A 14 7.30 10.55 -5.38
N VAL A 15 8.43 10.82 -4.74
CA VAL A 15 8.80 10.24 -3.44
C VAL A 15 7.82 10.71 -2.35
N GLN A 16 7.49 12.01 -2.31
CA GLN A 16 6.51 12.55 -1.36
C GLN A 16 5.13 11.90 -1.54
N LYS A 17 4.71 11.66 -2.80
CA LYS A 17 3.45 10.97 -3.10
C LYS A 17 3.45 9.53 -2.55
N LEU A 18 4.54 8.79 -2.78
CA LEU A 18 4.68 7.42 -2.28
C LEU A 18 4.71 7.36 -0.75
N LEU A 19 5.49 8.23 -0.11
CA LEU A 19 5.58 8.30 1.35
C LEU A 19 4.23 8.70 1.98
N LYS A 20 3.52 9.67 1.39
CA LYS A 20 2.16 10.03 1.82
C LYS A 20 1.21 8.85 1.67
N PHE A 21 1.29 8.12 0.57
CA PHE A 21 0.50 6.91 0.38
C PHE A 21 0.80 5.86 1.45
N LEU A 22 2.07 5.51 1.67
CA LEU A 22 2.47 4.49 2.65
C LEU A 22 2.37 4.95 4.12
N SER A 23 2.10 6.23 4.39
CA SER A 23 2.03 6.75 5.75
C SER A 23 0.89 6.11 6.58
N GLY A 24 1.10 6.07 7.90
CA GLY A 24 0.17 5.48 8.87
C GLY A 24 0.46 4.00 9.19
N LYS A 25 -0.27 3.42 10.15
CA LYS A 25 -0.02 2.05 10.64
C LYS A 25 -0.47 0.97 9.64
N LEU A 26 -1.57 1.22 8.94
CA LEU A 26 -2.31 0.18 8.22
C LEU A 26 -1.64 -0.25 6.91
N LYS A 27 -1.21 0.71 6.08
CA LYS A 27 -0.69 0.41 4.74
C LYS A 27 0.70 -0.24 4.73
N PRO A 28 1.68 0.18 5.56
CA PRO A 28 2.94 -0.55 5.68
C PRO A 28 2.73 -2.00 6.10
N GLU A 29 1.81 -2.24 7.04
CA GLU A 29 1.52 -3.60 7.51
C GLU A 29 0.83 -4.45 6.43
N ILE A 30 -0.13 -3.90 5.69
CA ILE A 30 -0.74 -4.56 4.53
C ILE A 30 0.34 -4.93 3.50
N PHE A 31 1.22 -3.98 3.15
CA PHE A 31 2.26 -4.21 2.17
C PHE A 31 3.24 -5.30 2.65
N ARG A 32 3.70 -5.21 3.89
CA ARG A 32 4.59 -6.21 4.52
C ARG A 32 3.98 -7.62 4.50
N LEU A 33 2.68 -7.76 4.77
CA LEU A 33 1.99 -9.05 4.69
C LEU A 33 1.86 -9.54 3.25
N SER A 34 1.66 -8.64 2.28
CA SER A 34 1.50 -8.99 0.86
C SER A 34 2.77 -9.58 0.23
N ILE A 35 3.95 -9.23 0.77
CA ILE A 35 5.25 -9.79 0.34
C ILE A 35 5.31 -11.30 0.61
N LYS A 36 4.68 -11.77 1.69
CA LYS A 36 4.76 -13.17 2.13
C LYS A 36 3.77 -14.08 1.40
N SER A 37 2.58 -13.56 1.13
CA SER A 37 1.50 -14.36 0.55
C SER A 37 0.36 -13.47 0.05
N PRO A 38 -0.50 -13.97 -0.85
CA PRO A 38 -1.74 -13.29 -1.22
C PRO A 38 -2.59 -12.97 0.00
N LEU A 39 -3.18 -11.77 0.02
CA LEU A 39 -3.94 -11.29 1.16
C LEU A 39 -5.42 -11.67 1.04
N ARG A 40 -6.05 -11.96 2.17
CA ARG A 40 -7.51 -12.08 2.28
C ARG A 40 -8.05 -11.07 3.29
N PHE A 41 -9.14 -10.40 2.95
CA PHE A 41 -9.70 -9.32 3.77
C PHE A 41 -9.91 -9.71 5.23
N ASN A 42 -10.58 -10.84 5.48
CA ASN A 42 -10.87 -11.30 6.84
C ASN A 42 -9.61 -11.72 7.61
N HIS A 43 -8.54 -12.11 6.91
CA HIS A 43 -7.27 -12.44 7.54
C HIS A 43 -6.56 -11.16 7.99
N LEU A 44 -6.50 -10.15 7.12
CA LEU A 44 -5.96 -8.82 7.45
C LEU A 44 -6.68 -8.19 8.64
N LEU A 45 -8.01 -8.26 8.67
CA LEU A 45 -8.81 -7.70 9.78
C LEU A 45 -8.47 -8.32 11.14
N ARG A 46 -8.02 -9.58 11.17
CA ARG A 46 -7.59 -10.28 12.39
C ARG A 46 -6.11 -10.05 12.72
N GLN A 47 -5.25 -9.95 11.71
CA GLN A 47 -3.81 -9.79 11.91
C GLN A 47 -3.40 -8.36 12.24
N ILE A 48 -4.08 -7.36 11.67
CA ILE A 48 -3.73 -5.96 11.86
C ILE A 48 -4.54 -5.39 13.02
N GLU A 49 -3.93 -5.36 14.20
CA GLU A 49 -4.52 -4.82 15.41
C GLU A 49 -4.93 -3.35 15.26
N GLY A 50 -6.18 -3.05 15.62
CA GLY A 50 -6.78 -1.72 15.49
C GLY A 50 -7.32 -1.41 14.08
N SER A 51 -7.21 -2.34 13.13
CA SER A 51 -7.91 -2.21 11.86
C SER A 51 -9.42 -2.44 12.02
N ASN A 52 -10.21 -1.81 11.17
CA ASN A 52 -11.64 -2.07 11.07
C ASN A 52 -12.00 -2.29 9.59
N LYS A 53 -13.22 -2.76 9.34
CA LYS A 53 -13.66 -3.09 7.97
C LYS A 53 -13.56 -1.90 7.02
N GLN A 54 -13.92 -0.71 7.48
CA GLN A 54 -13.94 0.50 6.66
C GLN A 54 -12.52 0.94 6.30
N SER A 55 -11.63 1.07 7.29
CA SER A 55 -10.25 1.49 7.07
C SER A 55 -9.48 0.50 6.20
N LEU A 56 -9.69 -0.80 6.39
CA LEU A 56 -9.07 -1.84 5.58
C LEU A 56 -9.57 -1.81 4.12
N ALA A 57 -10.88 -1.62 3.91
CA ALA A 57 -11.45 -1.52 2.57
C ALA A 57 -10.91 -0.29 1.81
N ILE A 58 -10.80 0.86 2.49
CA ILE A 58 -10.21 2.08 1.93
C ILE A 58 -8.75 1.83 1.55
N ALA A 59 -7.95 1.29 2.47
CA ALA A 59 -6.54 1.04 2.22
C ALA A 59 -6.32 0.09 1.03
N LEU A 60 -7.05 -1.03 0.96
CA LEU A 60 -6.96 -1.97 -0.16
C LEU A 60 -7.37 -1.33 -1.49
N LYS A 61 -8.42 -0.49 -1.49
CA LYS A 61 -8.82 0.27 -2.68
C LYS A 61 -7.71 1.21 -3.15
N GLU A 62 -7.06 1.93 -2.24
CA GLU A 62 -5.94 2.82 -2.60
C GLU A 62 -4.73 2.02 -3.14
N PHE A 63 -4.47 0.82 -2.61
CA PHE A 63 -3.45 -0.09 -3.18
C PHE A 63 -3.80 -0.53 -4.61
N GLU A 64 -5.08 -0.85 -4.88
CA GLU A 64 -5.56 -1.17 -6.23
C GLU A 64 -5.44 0.05 -7.16
N GLU A 65 -5.85 1.24 -6.72
CA GLU A 65 -5.74 2.50 -7.48
C GLU A 65 -4.29 2.87 -7.81
N MET A 66 -3.35 2.57 -6.90
CA MET A 66 -1.92 2.73 -7.17
C MET A 66 -1.32 1.63 -8.03
N ASN A 67 -2.10 0.62 -8.42
CA ASN A 67 -1.68 -0.56 -9.15
C ASN A 67 -0.55 -1.30 -8.43
N ILE A 68 -0.58 -1.34 -7.09
CA ILE A 68 0.38 -2.08 -6.25
C ILE A 68 -0.18 -3.46 -5.92
N LEU A 69 -1.49 -3.53 -5.63
CA LEU A 69 -2.20 -4.79 -5.45
C LEU A 69 -3.25 -4.96 -6.55
N GLU A 70 -3.49 -6.21 -6.95
CA GLU A 70 -4.61 -6.59 -7.80
C GLU A 70 -5.57 -7.52 -7.04
N LYS A 71 -6.87 -7.35 -7.28
CA LYS A 71 -7.92 -8.15 -6.67
C LYS A 71 -8.30 -9.31 -7.60
N ILE A 72 -8.12 -10.54 -7.12
CA ILE A 72 -8.43 -11.76 -7.87
C ILE A 72 -9.59 -12.50 -7.22
N VAL A 73 -10.60 -12.87 -8.02
CA VAL A 73 -11.69 -13.75 -7.58
C VAL A 73 -11.29 -15.20 -7.80
N ILE A 74 -11.10 -15.93 -6.70
CA ILE A 74 -10.74 -17.34 -6.72
C ILE A 74 -12.01 -18.18 -6.88
N LYS A 75 -12.25 -18.68 -8.10
CA LYS A 75 -13.47 -19.42 -8.49
C LYS A 75 -13.52 -20.87 -8.03
N ARG A 76 -12.40 -21.43 -7.53
CA ARG A 76 -12.36 -22.78 -6.93
C ARG A 76 -12.95 -22.75 -5.51
N LYS A 77 -13.52 -23.86 -5.04
CA LYS A 77 -14.00 -23.96 -3.66
C LYS A 77 -12.82 -23.93 -2.66
N PRO A 78 -12.96 -23.25 -1.51
CA PRO A 78 -14.03 -22.29 -1.20
C PRO A 78 -13.91 -21.02 -2.05
N LEU A 79 -15.01 -20.48 -2.56
CA LEU A 79 -15.01 -19.22 -3.33
C LEU A 79 -14.57 -18.06 -2.43
N HIS A 80 -13.56 -17.29 -2.85
CA HIS A 80 -13.09 -16.13 -2.08
C HIS A 80 -12.35 -15.13 -2.97
N ILE A 81 -11.94 -14.02 -2.36
CA ILE A 81 -11.15 -12.97 -2.98
C ILE A 81 -9.76 -12.98 -2.36
N GLU A 82 -8.75 -12.81 -3.20
CA GLU A 82 -7.37 -12.57 -2.80
C GLU A 82 -6.85 -11.26 -3.39
N TYR A 83 -5.91 -10.63 -2.69
CA TYR A 83 -5.16 -9.49 -3.19
C TYR A 83 -3.70 -9.90 -3.39
N HIS A 84 -3.18 -9.68 -4.59
CA HIS A 84 -1.84 -10.11 -5.00
C HIS A 84 -0.99 -8.89 -5.33
N LEU A 85 0.32 -8.96 -5.10
CA LEU A 85 1.24 -7.94 -5.60
C LEU A 85 1.28 -7.98 -7.13
N THR A 86 1.05 -6.82 -7.75
CA THR A 86 1.31 -6.64 -9.18
C THR A 86 2.81 -6.57 -9.43
N GLU A 87 3.24 -6.56 -10.70
CA GLU A 87 4.65 -6.32 -11.04
C GLU A 87 5.17 -4.97 -10.50
N LYS A 88 4.34 -3.92 -10.53
CA LYS A 88 4.67 -2.63 -9.91
C LYS A 88 4.79 -2.77 -8.38
N GLY A 89 3.89 -3.51 -7.74
CA GLY A 89 3.99 -3.79 -6.31
C GLY A 89 5.26 -4.57 -5.94
N LYS A 90 5.64 -5.57 -6.74
CA LYS A 90 6.89 -6.33 -6.58
C LYS A 90 8.12 -5.42 -6.71
N SER A 91 8.12 -4.47 -7.65
CA SER A 91 9.22 -3.50 -7.79
C SER A 91 9.42 -2.57 -6.58
N LEU A 92 8.38 -2.40 -5.74
CA LEU A 92 8.43 -1.59 -4.52
C LEU A 92 9.04 -2.36 -3.33
N VAL A 93 9.05 -3.70 -3.36
CA VAL A 93 9.56 -4.55 -2.28
C VAL A 93 11.00 -4.19 -1.87
N PRO A 94 12.00 -4.14 -2.78
CA PRO A 94 13.37 -3.83 -2.37
C PRO A 94 13.52 -2.42 -1.77
N VAL A 95 12.70 -1.45 -2.20
CA VAL A 95 12.70 -0.10 -1.62
C VAL A 95 12.13 -0.13 -0.20
N PHE A 96 11.07 -0.89 0.02
CA PHE A 96 10.46 -1.05 1.34
C PHE A 96 11.41 -1.76 2.32
N GLU A 97 12.12 -2.80 1.87
CA GLU A 97 13.14 -3.49 2.65
C GLU A 97 14.31 -2.56 3.03
N GLN A 98 14.71 -1.66 2.14
CA GLN A 98 15.70 -0.62 2.46
C GLN A 98 15.19 0.32 3.56
N LEU A 99 13.92 0.74 3.53
CA LEU A 99 13.33 1.56 4.59
C LEU A 99 13.32 0.83 5.94
N GLU A 100 12.98 -0.46 5.97
CA GLU A 100 13.07 -1.28 7.18
C GLU A 100 14.52 -1.35 7.70
N GLY A 101 15.48 -1.56 6.80
CA GLY A 101 16.91 -1.64 7.13
C GLY A 101 17.46 -0.37 7.80
N VAL A 102 16.97 0.82 7.43
CA VAL A 102 17.39 2.10 8.05
C VAL A 102 17.03 2.13 9.54
N MET A 103 15.90 1.55 9.95
CA MET A 103 15.46 1.56 11.35
C MET A 103 16.01 0.36 12.16
N MET A 104 16.36 -0.74 11.49
CA MET A 104 16.85 -1.96 12.15
C MET A 104 18.38 -2.00 12.31
N ASN A 105 19.14 -1.24 11.52
CA ASN A 105 20.60 -1.17 11.64
C ASN A 105 21.02 -0.05 12.60
N LYS A 106 21.72 -0.42 13.69
CA LYS A 106 22.32 0.50 14.68
C LYS A 106 23.59 1.24 14.20
N ASN A 107 23.95 1.18 12.92
CA ASN A 107 25.24 1.69 12.41
C ASN A 107 25.07 2.71 11.27
N PHE A 108 24.29 3.76 11.53
CA PHE A 108 24.54 5.09 10.97
C PHE A 108 25.04 6.00 12.08
#